data_AF-A0A8T3WFX7-F1
#
_entry.id   AF-A0A8T3WFX7-F1
#
_cell.length_a   1.000
_cell.length_b   1.000
_cell.length_c   1.000
_cell.angle_alpha   90.00
_cell.angle_beta   90.00
_cell.angle_gamma   90.00
#
_symmetry.space_group_name_H-M   'P 1'
#
loop_
_entity.id
_entity.type
_entity.pdbx_description
1 polymer ?
#
loop_
_entity_poly.entity_id
_entity_poly.type
_entity_poly.pdbx_seq_one_letter_code
_entity_poly.pdbx_strand_id
1 'polypeptide(L)'
;MPSLRDFVKKALEHGFTKHEIVSELLKKGYSKEELIDAFKTRRQIQNSNKYAQTKLLIIDKIKLIFSNPTSFFHSVNEPTISNSLIMYIIIAAILSAINIALSFVLNYGVLRQFVGFGLSFLFYPVFFGIGIAITFAFAGISHLAIKLMKGNGSYVNTYNVLVYSLIPFLIISIIPIIGFLSIIYSIVLMTIGFSIQHNISKGKSVIAALTPLIILFVLVILLIIYLIFALRNVF
;
A
#
# COMPACT_ATOMS: atom_id res chain seq x y z
N MET A 1 -16.89 27.58 -20.80
CA MET A 1 -15.74 27.65 -21.72
C MET A 1 -14.80 26.49 -21.39
N PRO A 2 -14.28 25.73 -22.37
CA PRO A 2 -13.32 24.66 -22.09
C PRO A 2 -12.08 25.24 -21.39
N SER A 3 -11.53 24.52 -20.42
CA SER A 3 -10.33 24.99 -19.71
C SER A 3 -9.12 24.98 -20.65
N LEU A 4 -8.09 25.78 -20.36
CA LEU A 4 -6.81 25.76 -21.10
C LEU A 4 -6.24 24.33 -21.21
N ARG A 5 -6.48 23.52 -20.17
CA ARG A 5 -6.08 22.12 -20.10
C ARG A 5 -6.84 21.26 -21.12
N ASP A 6 -8.14 21.45 -21.26
CA ASP A 6 -8.98 20.73 -22.23
C ASP A 6 -8.59 21.07 -23.67
N PHE A 7 -8.25 22.34 -23.92
CA PHE A 7 -7.77 22.79 -25.22
C PHE A 7 -6.42 22.14 -25.57
N VAL A 8 -5.45 22.19 -24.65
CA VAL A 8 -4.14 21.56 -24.84
C VAL A 8 -4.29 20.05 -25.07
N LYS A 9 -5.16 19.38 -24.32
CA LYS A 9 -5.46 17.95 -24.51
C LYS A 9 -6.00 17.67 -25.91
N LYS A 10 -7.03 18.41 -26.35
CA LYS A 10 -7.65 18.20 -27.66
C LYS A 10 -6.68 18.48 -28.80
N ALA A 11 -5.88 19.53 -28.72
CA ALA A 11 -4.86 19.83 -29.73
C ALA A 11 -3.83 18.68 -29.85
N LEU A 12 -3.37 18.12 -28.73
CA LEU A 12 -2.44 16.99 -28.77
C LEU A 12 -3.07 15.72 -29.37
N GLU A 13 -4.35 15.46 -29.10
CA GLU A 13 -5.11 14.35 -29.71
C GLU A 13 -5.24 14.50 -31.23
N HIS A 14 -5.18 15.73 -31.74
CA HIS A 14 -5.19 16.04 -33.18
C HIS A 14 -3.78 16.06 -33.78
N GLY A 15 -2.75 15.61 -33.05
CA GLY A 15 -1.39 15.44 -33.56
C GLY A 15 -0.50 16.67 -33.51
N PHE A 16 -0.96 17.78 -32.93
CA PHE A 16 -0.14 18.98 -32.78
C PHE A 16 1.04 18.74 -31.82
N THR A 17 2.20 19.28 -32.16
CA THR A 17 3.41 19.19 -31.33
C THR A 17 3.34 20.18 -30.17
N LYS A 18 4.10 19.90 -29.10
CA LYS A 18 4.19 20.81 -27.93
C LYS A 18 4.62 22.23 -28.35
N HIS A 19 5.55 22.33 -29.30
CA HIS A 19 6.07 23.61 -29.75
C HIS A 19 4.99 24.43 -30.46
N GLU A 20 4.22 23.82 -31.37
CA GLU A 20 3.12 24.47 -32.08
C GLU A 20 2.05 25.00 -31.11
N ILE A 21 1.62 24.17 -30.16
CA ILE A 21 0.61 24.53 -29.17
C ILE A 21 1.10 25.68 -28.28
N VAL A 22 2.34 25.62 -27.80
CA VAL A 22 2.93 26.69 -26.97
C VAL A 22 3.04 27.99 -27.76
N SER A 23 3.50 27.93 -29.01
CA SER A 23 3.66 29.13 -29.85
C SER A 23 2.33 29.81 -30.12
N GLU A 24 1.26 29.04 -30.34
CA GLU A 24 -0.06 29.57 -30.66
C GLU A 24 -0.78 30.10 -29.41
N LEU A 25 -0.60 29.46 -28.26
CA LEU A 25 -1.20 29.94 -27.01
C LEU A 25 -0.47 31.18 -26.46
N LEU A 26 0.84 31.32 -26.68
CA LEU A 26 1.56 32.56 -26.35
C LEU A 26 1.04 33.74 -27.18
N LYS A 27 0.74 33.53 -28.47
CA LYS A 27 0.12 34.57 -29.32
C LYS A 27 -1.27 34.97 -28.84
N LYS A 28 -2.00 34.06 -28.20
CA LYS A 28 -3.32 34.31 -27.61
C LYS A 28 -3.28 34.95 -26.22
N GLY A 29 -2.10 35.31 -25.72
CA GLY A 29 -1.92 36.05 -24.48
C GLY A 29 -1.81 35.19 -23.22
N TYR A 30 -1.70 33.86 -23.33
CA TYR A 30 -1.47 32.99 -22.18
C TYR A 30 -0.04 33.13 -21.65
N SER A 31 0.13 33.08 -20.34
CA SER A 31 1.46 33.19 -19.72
C SER A 31 2.25 31.88 -19.85
N LYS A 32 3.59 31.97 -19.81
CA LYS A 32 4.45 30.78 -19.79
C LYS A 32 4.15 29.87 -18.58
N GLU A 33 3.75 30.45 -17.46
CA GLU A 33 3.46 29.73 -16.21
C GLU A 33 2.17 28.91 -16.32
N GLU A 34 1.12 29.48 -16.91
CA GLU A 34 -0.14 28.79 -17.19
C GLU A 34 0.05 27.62 -18.16
N LEU A 35 0.91 27.81 -19.17
CA LEU A 35 1.28 26.77 -20.11
C LEU A 35 2.07 25.66 -19.42
N ILE A 36 3.03 26.00 -18.57
CA ILE A 36 3.79 25.01 -17.79
C ILE A 36 2.83 24.20 -16.90
N ASP A 37 1.89 24.82 -16.20
CA ASP A 37 0.89 24.12 -15.39
C ASP A 37 0.01 23.16 -16.23
N ALA A 38 -0.48 23.64 -17.38
CA ALA A 38 -1.27 22.83 -18.30
C ALA A 38 -0.49 21.61 -18.84
N PHE A 39 0.83 21.75 -19.10
CA PHE A 39 1.68 20.65 -19.56
C PHE A 39 2.23 19.75 -18.44
N LYS A 40 2.39 20.26 -17.20
CA LYS A 40 2.88 19.48 -16.04
C LYS A 40 1.88 18.38 -15.66
N THR A 41 0.59 18.71 -15.74
CA THR A 41 -0.52 17.77 -15.55
C THR A 41 -0.50 16.64 -16.61
N ARG A 42 -0.09 16.92 -17.87
CA ARG A 42 0.04 15.90 -18.92
C ARG A 42 1.11 14.85 -18.62
N ARG A 43 2.28 15.22 -18.09
CA ARG A 43 3.34 14.22 -17.79
C ARG A 43 2.88 13.25 -16.70
N GLN A 44 2.05 13.72 -15.77
CA GLN A 44 1.40 12.87 -14.76
C GLN A 44 0.28 12.02 -15.36
N ILE A 45 -0.61 12.58 -16.19
CA ILE A 45 -1.74 11.87 -16.81
C ILE A 45 -1.29 10.86 -17.89
N GLN A 46 -0.28 11.18 -18.68
CA GLN A 46 0.21 10.32 -19.75
C GLN A 46 1.00 9.13 -19.18
N ASN A 47 1.71 9.33 -18.06
CA ASN A 47 2.26 8.24 -17.27
C ASN A 47 1.14 7.42 -16.61
N SER A 48 0.13 8.05 -15.99
CA SER A 48 -0.99 7.30 -15.40
C SER A 48 -1.79 6.49 -16.42
N ASN A 49 -1.99 7.00 -17.65
CA ASN A 49 -2.69 6.30 -18.73
C ASN A 49 -1.89 5.12 -19.30
N LYS A 50 -0.56 5.23 -19.38
CA LYS A 50 0.32 4.09 -19.72
C LYS A 50 0.21 2.97 -18.67
N TYR A 51 0.00 3.32 -17.41
CA TYR A 51 -0.18 2.37 -16.31
C TYR A 51 -1.63 1.89 -16.10
N ALA A 52 -2.62 2.56 -16.68
CA ALA A 52 -4.04 2.23 -16.55
C ALA A 52 -4.53 1.17 -17.57
N GLN A 53 -3.84 1.00 -18.71
CA GLN A 53 -4.25 0.07 -19.77
C GLN A 53 -3.41 -1.22 -19.83
N THR A 54 -2.26 -1.28 -19.18
CA THR A 54 -1.43 -2.49 -19.12
C THR A 54 -1.57 -3.11 -17.74
N LYS A 55 -1.94 -4.40 -17.66
CA LYS A 55 -1.89 -5.17 -16.42
C LYS A 55 -0.45 -5.11 -15.90
N LEU A 56 -0.16 -4.20 -14.97
CA LEU A 56 1.18 -3.97 -14.47
C LEU A 56 1.78 -5.27 -13.98
N LEU A 57 3.01 -5.58 -14.41
CA LEU A 57 3.74 -6.71 -13.86
C LEU A 57 3.99 -6.45 -12.37
N ILE A 58 4.16 -7.53 -11.60
CA ILE A 58 4.37 -7.46 -10.14
C ILE A 58 5.56 -6.55 -9.81
N ILE A 59 6.63 -6.63 -10.59
CA ILE A 59 7.85 -5.82 -10.42
C ILE A 59 7.55 -4.33 -10.63
N ASP A 60 6.75 -3.98 -11.64
CA ASP A 60 6.36 -2.58 -11.90
C ASP A 60 5.51 -2.03 -10.77
N LYS A 61 4.58 -2.84 -10.24
CA LYS A 61 3.76 -2.48 -9.08
C LYS A 61 4.64 -2.21 -7.86
N ILE A 62 5.57 -3.11 -7.53
CA ILE A 62 6.50 -2.92 -6.41
C ILE A 62 7.28 -1.62 -6.62
N LYS A 63 7.93 -1.46 -7.78
CA LYS A 63 8.72 -0.27 -8.08
C LYS A 63 7.90 1.02 -7.93
N LEU A 64 6.67 1.02 -8.43
CA LEU A 64 5.80 2.19 -8.38
C LEU A 64 5.31 2.49 -6.94
N ILE A 65 5.01 1.48 -6.13
CA ILE A 65 4.69 1.65 -4.70
C ILE A 65 5.85 2.36 -3.99
N PHE A 66 7.09 1.92 -4.21
CA PHE A 66 8.27 2.50 -3.56
C PHE A 66 8.63 3.89 -4.10
N SER A 67 8.60 4.08 -5.42
CA SER A 67 9.11 5.30 -6.07
C SER A 67 8.07 6.41 -6.21
N ASN A 68 6.79 6.07 -6.38
CA ASN A 68 5.72 7.06 -6.58
C ASN A 68 4.36 6.53 -6.10
N PRO A 69 4.15 6.43 -4.77
CA PRO A 69 2.97 5.81 -4.19
C PRO A 69 1.66 6.52 -4.56
N THR A 70 1.69 7.85 -4.68
CA THR A 70 0.53 8.62 -5.14
C THR A 70 0.11 8.18 -6.54
N SER A 71 1.06 8.05 -7.47
CA SER A 71 0.75 7.57 -8.82
C SER A 71 0.26 6.14 -8.82
N PHE A 72 0.86 5.27 -7.99
CA PHE A 72 0.41 3.89 -7.83
C PHE A 72 -1.06 3.81 -7.42
N PHE A 73 -1.47 4.51 -6.37
CA PHE A 73 -2.85 4.45 -5.89
C PHE A 73 -3.85 5.17 -6.81
N HIS A 74 -3.40 6.05 -7.70
CA HIS A 74 -4.25 6.59 -8.76
C HIS A 74 -4.39 5.63 -9.95
N SER A 75 -3.35 4.87 -10.30
CA SER A 75 -3.36 3.98 -11.47
C SER A 75 -3.89 2.58 -11.17
N VAL A 76 -3.71 2.10 -9.94
CA VAL A 76 -4.10 0.75 -9.52
C VAL A 76 -5.42 0.80 -8.75
N ASN A 77 -6.51 0.50 -9.46
CA ASN A 77 -7.81 0.26 -8.88
C ASN A 77 -8.26 -1.16 -9.23
N GLU A 78 -8.04 -2.10 -8.32
CA GLU A 78 -8.39 -3.50 -8.53
C GLU A 78 -9.89 -3.70 -8.26
N PRO A 79 -10.66 -4.32 -9.19
CA PRO A 79 -12.09 -4.54 -9.02
C PRO A 79 -12.40 -5.61 -7.97
N THR A 80 -11.41 -6.45 -7.63
CA THR A 80 -11.53 -7.55 -6.68
C THR A 80 -10.35 -7.56 -5.71
N ILE A 81 -10.48 -8.35 -4.65
CA ILE A 81 -9.43 -8.57 -3.64
C ILE A 81 -8.32 -9.50 -4.17
N SER A 82 -8.63 -10.38 -5.13
CA SER A 82 -7.75 -11.47 -5.53
C SER A 82 -6.36 -11.00 -5.96
N ASN A 83 -6.26 -9.92 -6.74
CA ASN A 83 -4.97 -9.45 -7.27
C ASN A 83 -4.04 -8.92 -6.19
N SER A 84 -4.56 -8.18 -5.20
CA SER A 84 -3.75 -7.68 -4.08
C SER A 84 -3.37 -8.81 -3.13
N LEU A 85 -4.31 -9.71 -2.83
CA LEU A 85 -4.07 -10.88 -1.97
C LEU A 85 -3.03 -11.83 -2.58
N ILE A 86 -3.14 -12.16 -3.87
CA ILE A 86 -2.15 -13.01 -4.56
C ILE A 86 -0.77 -12.37 -4.51
N MET A 87 -0.68 -11.06 -4.76
CA MET A 87 0.60 -10.35 -4.68
C MET A 87 1.20 -10.42 -3.27
N TYR A 88 0.38 -10.23 -2.23
CA TYR A 88 0.80 -10.36 -0.84
C TYR A 88 1.27 -11.78 -0.50
N ILE A 89 0.51 -12.80 -0.88
CA ILE A 89 0.85 -14.21 -0.65
C ILE A 89 2.18 -14.56 -1.33
N ILE A 90 2.36 -14.17 -2.60
CA ILE A 90 3.60 -14.43 -3.33
C ILE A 90 4.79 -13.79 -2.62
N ILE A 91 4.67 -12.52 -2.25
CA ILE A 91 5.75 -11.79 -1.58
C ILE A 91 6.02 -12.40 -0.20
N ALA A 92 4.99 -12.65 0.60
CA ALA A 92 5.14 -13.27 1.92
C ALA A 92 5.79 -14.66 1.85
N ALA A 93 5.42 -15.48 0.86
CA ALA A 93 6.01 -16.80 0.64
C ALA A 93 7.50 -16.71 0.26
N ILE A 94 7.85 -15.83 -0.68
CA ILE A 94 9.25 -15.60 -1.08
C ILE A 94 10.09 -15.17 0.13
N LEU A 95 9.61 -14.19 0.88
CA LEU A 95 10.33 -13.66 2.05
C LEU A 95 10.47 -14.70 3.14
N SER A 96 9.47 -15.55 3.32
CA SER A 96 9.55 -16.62 4.30
C SER A 96 10.56 -17.69 3.90
N ALA A 97 10.63 -18.06 2.62
CA ALA A 97 11.66 -18.96 2.11
C ALA A 97 13.08 -18.38 2.32
N ILE A 98 13.25 -17.06 2.10
CA ILE A 98 14.51 -16.35 2.38
C ILE A 98 14.85 -16.41 3.86
N ASN A 99 13.90 -16.13 4.76
CA ASN A 99 14.13 -16.17 6.21
C ASN A 99 14.51 -17.57 6.69
N ILE A 100 13.84 -18.61 6.14
CA ILE A 100 14.20 -20.00 6.41
C ILE A 100 15.64 -20.27 5.95
N ALA A 101 15.98 -19.96 4.70
CA ALA A 101 17.33 -20.15 4.18
C ALA A 101 18.40 -19.41 5.00
N LEU A 102 18.12 -18.16 5.39
CA LEU A 102 19.02 -17.36 6.21
C LEU A 102 19.20 -17.96 7.62
N SER A 103 18.12 -18.52 8.20
CA SER A 103 18.21 -19.21 9.49
C SER A 103 19.12 -20.43 9.45
N PHE A 104 19.16 -21.15 8.31
CA PHE A 104 20.08 -22.24 8.07
C PHE A 104 21.54 -21.79 8.06
N VAL A 105 21.83 -20.64 7.43
CA VAL A 105 23.19 -20.08 7.31
C VAL A 105 23.69 -19.50 8.63
N LEU A 106 22.85 -18.77 9.37
CA LEU A 106 23.27 -18.05 10.58
C LEU A 106 23.37 -18.92 11.83
N ASN A 107 22.64 -20.04 11.91
CA ASN A 107 22.70 -20.95 13.06
C ASN A 107 23.58 -22.16 12.75
N TYR A 108 24.83 -22.20 13.22
CA TYR A 108 25.80 -23.26 12.90
C TYR A 108 25.50 -24.69 13.43
N GLY A 109 24.27 -24.99 13.89
CA GLY A 109 23.90 -26.27 14.48
C GLY A 109 22.82 -27.03 13.70
N VAL A 110 23.22 -27.81 12.70
CA VAL A 110 22.33 -28.60 11.81
C VAL A 110 21.35 -29.48 12.61
N LEU A 111 21.81 -30.17 13.65
CA LEU A 111 20.98 -31.04 14.50
C LEU A 111 19.94 -30.28 15.35
N ARG A 112 20.30 -29.13 15.93
CA ARG A 112 19.35 -28.26 16.64
C ARG A 112 18.31 -27.68 15.69
N GLN A 113 18.71 -27.42 14.45
CA GLN A 113 17.80 -26.95 13.42
C GLN A 113 16.80 -28.02 13.00
N PHE A 114 17.18 -29.29 12.78
CA PHE A 114 16.21 -30.32 12.38
C PHE A 114 15.09 -30.53 13.41
N VAL A 115 15.42 -30.54 14.71
CA VAL A 115 14.43 -30.68 15.79
C VAL A 115 13.56 -29.43 15.91
N GLY A 116 14.15 -28.24 15.89
CA GLY A 116 13.41 -26.98 15.93
C GLY A 116 12.56 -26.71 14.69
N PHE A 117 13.04 -27.14 13.52
CA PHE A 117 12.37 -27.02 12.23
C PHE A 117 11.18 -27.97 12.13
N GLY A 118 11.31 -29.21 12.61
CA GLY A 118 10.20 -30.17 12.63
C GLY A 118 8.98 -29.65 13.38
N LEU A 119 9.17 -29.04 14.57
CA LEU A 119 8.09 -28.43 15.33
C LEU A 119 7.59 -27.11 14.70
N SER A 120 8.50 -26.24 14.25
CA SER A 120 8.12 -24.94 13.65
C SER A 120 7.38 -25.09 12.33
N PHE A 121 7.72 -26.12 11.53
CA PHE A 121 7.08 -26.41 10.25
C PHE A 121 5.60 -26.78 10.40
N LEU A 122 5.23 -27.47 11.49
CA LEU A 122 3.82 -27.82 11.78
C LEU A 122 2.96 -26.58 12.03
N PHE A 123 3.50 -25.57 12.71
CA PHE A 123 2.77 -24.35 13.03
C PHE A 123 2.85 -23.28 11.92
N TYR A 124 3.80 -23.41 10.99
CA TYR A 124 4.04 -22.41 9.96
C TYR A 124 2.80 -22.13 9.07
N PRO A 125 2.07 -23.14 8.54
CA PRO A 125 0.82 -22.89 7.80
C PRO A 125 -0.25 -22.20 8.64
N VAL A 126 -0.33 -22.53 9.94
CA VAL A 126 -1.29 -21.92 10.87
C VAL A 126 -0.98 -20.44 11.04
N PHE A 127 0.27 -20.08 11.34
CA PHE A 127 0.68 -18.68 11.46
C PHE A 127 0.53 -17.90 10.16
N PHE A 128 0.83 -18.54 9.02
CA PHE A 128 0.62 -17.94 7.71
C PHE A 128 -0.87 -17.65 7.45
N GLY A 129 -1.74 -18.62 7.72
CA GLY A 129 -3.19 -18.45 7.62
C GLY A 129 -3.73 -17.38 8.56
N ILE A 130 -3.26 -17.34 9.81
CA ILE A 130 -3.59 -16.27 10.77
C ILE A 130 -3.14 -14.91 10.25
N GLY A 131 -1.93 -14.80 9.68
CA GLY A 131 -1.42 -13.57 9.09
C GLY A 131 -2.33 -13.05 7.98
N ILE A 132 -2.79 -13.93 7.08
CA ILE A 132 -3.77 -13.59 6.06
C ILE A 132 -5.08 -13.12 6.70
N ALA A 133 -5.64 -13.87 7.66
CA ALA A 133 -6.89 -13.51 8.33
C ALA A 133 -6.82 -12.14 9.03
N ILE A 134 -5.69 -11.81 9.64
CA ILE A 134 -5.43 -10.51 10.27
C ILE A 134 -5.55 -9.38 9.25
N THR A 135 -5.10 -9.57 7.99
CA THR A 135 -5.25 -8.52 6.96
C THR A 135 -6.73 -8.17 6.69
N PHE A 136 -7.63 -9.15 6.73
CA PHE A 136 -9.08 -8.92 6.58
C PHE A 136 -9.64 -8.18 7.80
N ALA A 137 -9.26 -8.59 9.01
CA ALA A 137 -9.70 -7.91 10.23
C ALA A 137 -9.24 -6.43 10.25
N PHE A 138 -7.97 -6.19 9.92
CA PHE A 138 -7.42 -4.84 9.80
C PHE A 138 -8.15 -4.01 8.73
N ALA A 139 -8.43 -4.60 7.57
CA ALA A 139 -9.16 -3.90 6.51
C ALA A 139 -10.60 -3.60 6.94
N GLY A 140 -11.25 -4.51 7.68
CA GLY A 140 -12.61 -4.31 8.20
C GLY A 140 -12.68 -3.16 9.18
N ILE A 141 -11.75 -3.11 10.14
CA ILE A 141 -11.65 -2.02 11.12
C ILE A 141 -11.38 -0.69 10.43
N SER A 142 -10.40 -0.64 9.52
CA SER A 142 -10.11 0.57 8.73
C SER A 142 -11.31 1.00 7.88
N HIS A 143 -12.03 0.05 7.27
CA HIS A 143 -13.22 0.34 6.47
C HIS A 143 -14.33 0.95 7.32
N LEU A 144 -14.56 0.41 8.51
CA LEU A 144 -15.53 0.97 9.46
C LEU A 144 -15.15 2.40 9.84
N ALA A 145 -13.87 2.65 10.18
CA ALA A 145 -13.39 4.00 10.48
C ALA A 145 -13.61 4.96 9.30
N ILE A 146 -13.32 4.52 8.07
CA ILE A 146 -13.56 5.30 6.85
C ILE A 146 -15.05 5.61 6.68
N LYS A 147 -15.94 4.64 6.90
CA LYS A 147 -17.39 4.84 6.79
C LYS A 147 -17.92 5.81 7.85
N LEU A 148 -17.45 5.72 9.09
CA LEU A 148 -17.77 6.70 10.15
C LEU A 148 -17.34 8.12 9.76
N MET A 149 -16.23 8.25 9.03
CA MET A 149 -15.73 9.54 8.52
C MET A 149 -16.39 10.01 7.21
N LYS A 150 -17.44 9.31 6.76
CA LYS A 150 -18.21 9.53 5.52
C LYS A 150 -17.39 9.34 4.24
N GLY A 151 -16.45 8.41 4.25
CA GLY A 151 -15.67 8.03 3.06
C GLY A 151 -16.44 7.16 2.07
N ASN A 152 -16.18 7.39 0.78
CA ASN A 152 -16.76 6.65 -0.34
C ASN A 152 -16.04 5.31 -0.55
N GLY A 153 -16.37 4.55 -1.60
CA GLY A 153 -15.67 3.31 -1.95
C GLY A 153 -16.14 2.07 -1.19
N SER A 154 -15.73 0.92 -1.68
CA SER A 154 -16.11 -0.41 -1.18
C SER A 154 -15.07 -0.99 -0.21
N TYR A 155 -15.43 -2.07 0.48
CA TYR A 155 -14.49 -2.84 1.28
C TYR A 155 -13.30 -3.37 0.44
N VAL A 156 -13.55 -3.74 -0.83
CA VAL A 156 -12.52 -4.17 -1.78
C VAL A 156 -11.45 -3.08 -1.94
N ASN A 157 -11.86 -1.82 -2.08
CA ASN A 157 -10.90 -0.70 -2.18
C ASN A 157 -10.06 -0.56 -0.90
N THR A 158 -10.67 -0.68 0.28
CA THR A 158 -9.94 -0.63 1.56
C THR A 158 -8.95 -1.77 1.69
N TYR A 159 -9.37 -2.99 1.40
CA TYR A 159 -8.51 -4.17 1.47
C TYR A 159 -7.33 -4.07 0.51
N ASN A 160 -7.57 -3.66 -0.74
CA ASN A 160 -6.52 -3.47 -1.74
C ASN A 160 -5.50 -2.42 -1.30
N VAL A 161 -5.95 -1.27 -0.79
CA VAL A 161 -5.05 -0.24 -0.25
C VAL A 161 -4.22 -0.80 0.89
N LEU A 162 -4.86 -1.48 1.83
CA LEU A 162 -4.20 -2.04 3.01
C LEU A 162 -3.10 -3.02 2.59
N VAL A 163 -3.45 -4.01 1.78
CA VAL A 163 -2.52 -5.08 1.39
C VAL A 163 -1.36 -4.55 0.55
N TYR A 164 -1.60 -3.65 -0.40
CA TYR A 164 -0.51 -3.03 -1.15
C TYR A 164 0.39 -2.18 -0.25
N SER A 165 -0.14 -1.56 0.79
CA SER A 165 0.64 -0.78 1.75
C SER A 165 1.51 -1.67 2.66
N LEU A 166 1.13 -2.93 2.88
CA LEU A 166 1.92 -3.90 3.66
C LEU A 166 3.09 -4.50 2.88
N ILE A 167 3.11 -4.40 1.55
CA ILE A 167 4.17 -5.01 0.72
C ILE A 167 5.55 -4.40 1.04
N PRO A 168 5.71 -3.07 1.14
CA PRO A 168 6.97 -2.49 1.56
C PRO A 168 7.37 -2.88 2.98
N PHE A 169 6.40 -3.04 3.91
CA PHE A 169 6.69 -3.58 5.24
C PHE A 169 7.35 -4.96 5.15
N LEU A 170 6.74 -5.87 4.40
CA LEU A 170 7.25 -7.22 4.20
C LEU A 170 8.67 -7.21 3.64
N ILE A 171 8.92 -6.43 2.58
CA ILE A 171 10.24 -6.39 1.91
C ILE A 171 11.32 -5.77 2.80
N ILE A 172 11.02 -4.64 3.45
CA ILE A 172 12.00 -3.92 4.28
C ILE A 172 12.28 -4.66 5.59
N SER A 173 11.32 -5.44 6.10
CA SER A 173 11.47 -6.19 7.36
C SER A 173 12.60 -7.23 7.35
N ILE A 174 13.12 -7.61 6.18
CA ILE A 174 14.30 -8.48 6.11
C ILE A 174 15.54 -7.78 6.69
N ILE A 175 15.65 -6.46 6.53
CA ILE A 175 16.85 -5.73 6.93
C ILE A 175 16.83 -5.59 8.46
N PRO A 176 17.79 -6.22 9.17
CA PRO A 176 17.90 -6.07 10.61
C PRO A 176 18.05 -4.58 10.97
N ILE A 177 17.51 -4.15 12.11
CA ILE A 177 17.57 -2.75 12.63
C ILE A 177 16.60 -1.78 11.94
N ILE A 178 16.42 -1.82 10.63
CA ILE A 178 15.59 -0.85 9.87
C ILE A 178 14.09 -1.22 9.86
N GLY A 179 13.75 -2.44 10.29
CA GLY A 179 12.39 -2.98 10.22
C GLY A 179 11.29 -2.11 10.86
N PHE A 180 11.59 -1.28 11.87
CA PHE A 180 10.56 -0.41 12.45
C PHE A 180 10.14 0.75 11.53
N LEU A 181 11.04 1.24 10.66
CA LEU A 181 10.72 2.31 9.69
C LEU A 181 9.71 1.83 8.65
N SER A 182 9.66 0.52 8.40
CA SER A 182 8.74 -0.06 7.42
C SER A 182 7.28 0.02 7.88
N ILE A 183 7.03 0.02 9.20
CA ILE A 183 5.70 0.26 9.79
C ILE A 183 5.25 1.68 9.49
N ILE A 184 6.13 2.65 9.75
CA ILE A 184 5.84 4.08 9.49
C ILE A 184 5.54 4.29 8.02
N TYR A 185 6.37 3.74 7.13
CA TYR A 185 6.16 3.86 5.70
C TYR A 185 4.83 3.22 5.25
N SER A 186 4.45 2.08 5.82
CA SER A 186 3.17 1.44 5.52
C SER A 186 1.98 2.28 5.95
N ILE A 187 2.05 2.97 7.10
CA ILE A 187 1.01 3.91 7.53
C ILE A 187 0.92 5.10 6.57
N VAL A 188 2.05 5.60 6.07
CA VAL A 188 2.08 6.66 5.05
C VAL A 188 1.38 6.19 3.77
N LEU A 189 1.66 4.97 3.30
CA LEU A 189 1.02 4.39 2.12
C LEU A 189 -0.48 4.19 2.32
N MET A 190 -0.91 3.66 3.47
CA MET A 190 -2.33 3.52 3.80
C MET A 190 -3.01 4.88 3.81
N THR A 191 -2.37 5.90 4.38
CA THR A 191 -2.90 7.26 4.43
C THR A 191 -3.12 7.82 3.01
N ILE A 192 -2.13 7.67 2.13
CA ILE A 192 -2.22 8.11 0.73
C ILE A 192 -3.32 7.33 0.00
N GLY A 193 -3.27 6.01 0.06
CA GLY A 193 -4.21 5.14 -0.63
C GLY A 193 -5.66 5.33 -0.17
N PHE A 194 -5.88 5.46 1.15
CA PHE A 194 -7.22 5.70 1.68
C PHE A 194 -7.76 7.07 1.28
N SER A 195 -6.90 8.11 1.30
CA SER A 195 -7.31 9.45 0.87
C SER A 195 -7.80 9.44 -0.58
N ILE A 196 -7.06 8.76 -1.47
CA ILE A 196 -7.38 8.67 -2.90
C ILE A 196 -8.61 7.79 -3.14
N GLN A 197 -8.61 6.57 -2.62
CA GLN A 197 -9.63 5.56 -2.96
C GLN A 197 -10.96 5.77 -2.26
N HIS A 198 -10.97 6.46 -1.12
CA HIS A 198 -12.19 6.75 -0.36
C HIS A 198 -12.58 8.23 -0.38
N ASN A 199 -11.86 9.07 -1.13
CA ASN A 199 -12.10 10.51 -1.26
C ASN A 199 -12.27 11.22 0.10
N ILE A 200 -11.36 10.93 1.04
CA ILE A 200 -11.33 11.55 2.37
C ILE A 200 -10.07 12.39 2.53
N SER A 201 -10.13 13.40 3.41
CA SER A 201 -8.97 14.24 3.71
C SER A 201 -7.84 13.42 4.33
N LYS A 202 -6.58 13.83 4.11
CA LYS A 202 -5.41 13.11 4.62
C LYS A 202 -5.45 12.88 6.14
N GLY A 203 -5.92 13.87 6.91
CA GLY A 203 -6.07 13.71 8.37
C GLY A 203 -7.05 12.59 8.76
N LYS A 204 -8.18 12.48 8.06
CA LYS A 204 -9.13 11.37 8.23
C LYS A 204 -8.50 10.03 7.84
N SER A 205 -7.72 10.01 6.76
CA SER A 205 -7.00 8.81 6.32
C SER A 205 -5.96 8.33 7.34
N VAL A 206 -5.25 9.25 8.01
CA VAL A 206 -4.31 8.90 9.09
C VAL A 206 -5.06 8.22 10.22
N ILE A 207 -6.19 8.79 10.65
CA ILE A 207 -7.03 8.19 11.72
C ILE A 207 -7.48 6.79 11.30
N ALA A 208 -7.97 6.62 10.07
CA ALA A 208 -8.39 5.31 9.56
C ALA A 208 -7.24 4.29 9.55
N ALA A 209 -6.04 4.69 9.13
CA ALA A 209 -4.85 3.84 9.10
C ALA A 209 -4.36 3.45 10.50
N LEU A 210 -4.46 4.36 11.48
CA LEU A 210 -4.02 4.12 12.86
C LEU A 210 -5.05 3.36 13.70
N THR A 211 -6.35 3.47 13.37
CA THR A 211 -7.44 2.85 14.15
C THR A 211 -7.21 1.35 14.44
N PRO A 212 -6.90 0.47 13.47
CA PRO A 212 -6.66 -0.93 13.77
C PRO A 212 -5.43 -1.17 14.65
N LEU A 213 -4.38 -0.34 14.52
CA LEU A 213 -3.19 -0.44 15.37
C LEU A 213 -3.50 -0.04 16.81
N ILE A 214 -4.29 1.01 17.01
CA ILE A 214 -4.73 1.46 18.34
C ILE A 214 -5.58 0.38 19.00
N ILE A 215 -6.54 -0.22 18.28
CA ILE A 215 -7.38 -1.30 18.80
C ILE A 215 -6.53 -2.51 19.18
N LEU A 216 -5.59 -2.92 18.33
CA LEU A 216 -4.68 -4.03 18.63
C LEU A 216 -3.85 -3.74 19.88
N PHE A 217 -3.31 -2.53 20.00
CA PHE A 217 -2.51 -2.12 21.15
C PHE A 217 -3.31 -2.18 22.46
N VAL A 218 -4.55 -1.68 22.45
CA VAL A 218 -5.46 -1.76 23.60
C VAL A 218 -5.77 -3.21 23.98
N LEU A 219 -6.07 -4.07 22.99
CA LEU A 219 -6.35 -5.49 23.24
C LEU A 219 -5.15 -6.22 23.86
N VAL A 220 -3.93 -5.92 23.40
CA VAL A 220 -2.71 -6.50 23.98
C VAL A 220 -2.51 -6.04 25.44
N ILE A 221 -2.74 -4.77 25.75
CA ILE A 221 -2.65 -4.26 27.13
C ILE A 221 -3.68 -4.97 28.03
N LEU A 222 -4.93 -5.08 27.59
CA LEU A 222 -5.98 -5.75 28.35
C LEU A 222 -5.66 -7.23 28.60
N LEU A 223 -5.10 -7.91 27.59
CA LEU A 223 -4.66 -9.30 27.73
C LEU A 223 -3.53 -9.42 28.78
N ILE A 224 -2.53 -8.53 28.75
CA ILE A 224 -1.44 -8.52 29.73
C ILE A 224 -1.98 -8.30 31.14
N ILE A 225 -2.87 -7.32 31.33
CA ILE A 225 -3.51 -7.05 32.62
C ILE A 225 -4.26 -8.29 33.11
N TYR A 226 -5.07 -8.90 32.24
CA TYR A 226 -5.81 -10.12 32.56
C TYR A 226 -4.88 -11.26 33.00
N LEU A 227 -3.79 -11.49 32.27
CA LEU A 227 -2.81 -12.53 32.60
C LEU A 227 -2.14 -12.27 33.96
N ILE A 228 -1.80 -11.02 34.27
CA ILE A 228 -1.22 -10.66 35.59
C ILE A 228 -2.22 -10.97 36.71
N PHE A 229 -3.49 -10.60 36.55
CA PHE A 229 -4.53 -10.91 37.53
C PHE A 229 -4.78 -12.41 37.67
N ALA A 230 -4.83 -13.15 36.55
CA ALA A 230 -5.02 -14.59 36.55
C ALA A 230 -3.86 -15.31 37.26
N LEU A 231 -2.61 -14.94 36.98
CA LEU A 231 -1.44 -15.52 37.63
C LEU A 231 -1.42 -15.20 39.13
N ARG A 232 -1.77 -13.97 39.54
CA ARG A 232 -1.89 -13.60 40.97
C ARG A 232 -2.94 -14.39 41.73
N ASN A 233 -3.96 -14.92 41.04
CA ASN A 233 -4.98 -15.73 41.68
C ASN A 233 -4.59 -17.22 41.76
N VAL A 234 -3.57 -17.65 41.02
CA VAL A 234 -3.09 -19.03 40.97
C VAL A 234 -1.91 -19.25 41.93
N PHE A 235 -1.09 -18.23 42.18
CA PHE A 235 0.05 -18.23 43.12
C PHE A 235 -0.25 -17.42 44.37
#